data_AF-A0A2N5Z985-F1
#
_entry.id   AF-A0A2N5Z985-F1
#
_cell.length_a   1.000
_cell.length_b   1.000
_cell.length_c   1.000
_cell.angle_alpha   90.00
_cell.angle_beta   90.00
_cell.angle_gamma   90.00
#
_symmetry.space_group_name_H-M   'P 1'
#
loop_
_entity.id
_entity.type
_entity.pdbx_description
1 polymer ?
#
loop_
_entity_poly.entity_id
_entity_poly.type
_entity_poly.pdbx_seq_one_letter_code
_entity_poly.pdbx_strand_id
1 'polypeptide(L)'
;MGKGVSLKCTKCNYKKEHHLGVGMIIHAMLLKDYIDLNLPMHNKTKEKIKRLYYKKENLIIEPIIKLYKCKECNKIYNKYYFEIYNNPEYEYSNEGLEPIFKTEFKCWRCNLELKEINLEKLNKAVCPKCGNYSFNKDALFLWD
;
A
#
# COMPACT_ATOMS: atom_id res chain seq x y z
N MET A 1 9.95 -4.63 8.85
CA MET A 1 11.12 -4.01 8.22
C MET A 1 10.75 -3.57 6.82
N GLY A 2 10.67 -2.26 6.64
CA GLY A 2 10.37 -1.66 5.36
C GLY A 2 11.57 -1.68 4.40
N LYS A 3 11.30 -1.96 3.13
CA LYS A 3 12.25 -1.81 2.00
C LYS A 3 11.84 -0.68 1.09
N GLY A 4 12.79 0.17 0.73
CA GLY A 4 12.59 1.34 -0.09
C GLY A 4 13.32 1.21 -1.42
N VAL A 5 12.79 1.87 -2.44
CA VAL A 5 13.47 2.04 -3.73
C VAL A 5 13.37 3.48 -4.19
N SER A 6 14.49 4.02 -4.64
CA SER A 6 14.53 5.28 -5.35
C SER A 6 14.53 5.02 -6.84
N LEU A 7 13.64 5.69 -7.56
CA LEU A 7 13.52 5.62 -9.01
C LEU A 7 13.95 6.96 -9.61
N LYS A 8 14.80 6.92 -10.63
CA LYS A 8 15.29 8.10 -11.35
C LYS A 8 14.92 8.01 -12.83
N CYS A 9 14.42 9.11 -13.37
CA CYS A 9 14.15 9.28 -14.79
C CYS A 9 15.45 9.60 -15.54
N THR A 10 15.83 8.78 -16.52
CA THR A 10 17.03 9.02 -17.34
C THR A 10 16.89 10.19 -18.30
N LYS A 11 15.65 10.62 -18.62
CA LYS A 11 15.42 11.75 -19.54
C LYS A 11 15.32 13.12 -18.87
N CYS A 12 14.66 13.22 -17.72
CA CYS A 12 14.41 14.52 -17.06
C CYS A 12 14.93 14.61 -15.62
N ASN A 13 15.70 13.60 -15.17
CA ASN A 13 16.28 13.51 -13.84
C ASN A 13 15.29 13.57 -12.67
N TYR A 14 13.98 13.47 -12.93
CA TYR A 14 12.97 13.34 -11.88
C TYR A 14 13.29 12.12 -11.00
N LYS A 15 13.32 12.31 -9.69
CA LYS A 15 13.51 11.25 -8.70
C LYS A 15 12.25 11.06 -7.89
N LYS A 16 11.94 9.81 -7.55
CA LYS A 16 10.86 9.47 -6.65
C LYS A 16 11.20 8.24 -5.83
N GLU A 17 10.98 8.36 -4.53
CA GLU A 17 11.12 7.26 -3.59
C GLU A 17 9.80 6.54 -3.37
N HIS A 18 9.92 5.26 -3.09
CA HIS A 18 8.83 4.33 -2.94
C HIS A 18 9.13 3.41 -1.77
N HIS A 19 8.22 3.37 -0.80
CA HIS A 19 8.36 2.62 0.44
C HIS A 19 7.52 1.34 0.36
N LEU A 20 8.06 0.17 0.72
CA LEU A 20 7.33 -1.10 0.72
C LEU A 20 7.47 -1.82 2.05
N GLY A 21 6.43 -2.57 2.40
CA GLY A 21 6.38 -3.38 3.59
C GLY A 21 5.78 -2.63 4.79
N VAL A 22 6.12 -3.15 5.95
CA VAL A 22 5.63 -2.73 7.27
C VAL A 22 6.72 -1.84 7.88
N GLY A 23 6.37 -0.58 8.15
CA GLY A 23 7.24 0.38 8.84
C GLY A 23 6.94 0.42 10.34
N MET A 24 7.81 1.01 11.16
CA MET A 24 7.74 0.97 12.64
C MET A 24 6.37 1.41 13.20
N ILE A 25 5.77 2.43 12.60
CA ILE A 25 4.48 3.02 13.04
C ILE A 25 3.28 2.13 12.64
N ILE A 26 3.46 1.23 11.67
CA ILE A 26 2.39 0.64 10.89
C ILE A 26 2.55 -0.87 10.95
N HIS A 27 2.09 -1.48 12.04
CA HIS A 27 2.13 -2.92 12.32
C HIS A 27 0.71 -3.47 12.59
N ALA A 28 0.58 -4.80 12.66
CA ALA A 28 -0.69 -5.44 13.00
C ALA A 28 -1.15 -5.03 14.41
N MET A 29 -2.39 -4.57 14.54
CA MET A 29 -2.95 -4.12 15.81
C MET A 29 -4.47 -4.30 15.82
N LEU A 30 -5.10 -4.12 16.99
CA LEU A 30 -6.55 -4.13 17.08
C LEU A 30 -7.10 -2.94 16.28
N LEU A 31 -8.18 -3.18 15.53
CA LEU A 31 -8.80 -2.16 14.69
C LEU A 31 -9.28 -0.95 15.48
N LYS A 32 -9.66 -1.15 16.75
CA LYS A 32 -10.06 -0.08 17.67
C LYS A 32 -8.93 0.94 17.84
N ASP A 33 -7.72 0.47 18.10
CA ASP A 33 -6.55 1.31 18.36
C ASP A 33 -6.10 2.00 17.06
N TYR A 34 -6.27 1.32 15.92
CA TYR A 34 -5.93 1.88 14.61
C TYR A 34 -6.82 3.05 14.18
N ILE A 35 -8.12 3.01 14.48
CA ILE A 35 -9.07 4.07 14.08
C ILE A 35 -8.70 5.41 14.74
N ASP A 36 -8.12 5.37 15.93
CA ASP A 36 -7.75 6.55 16.70
C ASP A 36 -6.46 7.23 16.17
N LEU A 37 -5.61 6.51 15.43
CA LEU A 37 -4.32 7.01 14.93
C LEU A 37 -4.41 7.99 13.74
N ASN A 38 -5.61 8.23 13.20
CA ASN A 38 -5.86 9.11 12.03
C ASN A 38 -4.88 8.95 10.85
N LEU A 39 -4.47 7.71 10.55
CA LEU A 39 -3.49 7.44 9.51
C LEU A 39 -3.98 7.86 8.10
N PRO A 40 -3.06 8.18 7.18
CA PRO A 40 -3.37 8.63 5.82
C PRO A 40 -3.98 7.50 4.99
N MET A 41 -5.31 7.47 4.96
CA MET A 41 -6.10 6.47 4.26
C MET A 41 -7.19 7.13 3.42
N HIS A 42 -7.53 6.51 2.28
CA HIS A 42 -8.60 6.98 1.41
C HIS A 42 -9.96 6.94 2.13
N ASN A 43 -10.79 7.96 1.94
CA ASN A 43 -12.07 8.13 2.67
C ASN A 43 -12.99 6.91 2.56
N LYS A 44 -13.12 6.32 1.36
CA LYS A 44 -13.95 5.10 1.18
C LYS A 44 -13.44 3.91 2.01
N THR A 45 -12.12 3.80 2.19
CA THR A 45 -11.52 2.75 3.02
C THR A 45 -11.77 3.06 4.51
N LYS A 46 -11.64 4.33 4.94
CA LYS A 46 -12.03 4.79 6.28
C LYS A 46 -13.49 4.45 6.60
N GLU A 47 -14.41 4.73 5.69
CA GLU A 47 -15.83 4.42 5.88
C GLU A 47 -16.10 2.92 5.99
N LYS A 48 -15.50 2.10 5.12
CA LYS A 48 -15.64 0.63 5.19
C LYS A 48 -15.09 0.08 6.50
N ILE A 49 -13.91 0.52 6.92
CA ILE A 49 -13.30 0.13 8.19
C ILE A 49 -14.17 0.53 9.38
N LYS A 50 -14.67 1.77 9.42
CA LYS A 50 -15.60 2.21 10.48
C LYS A 50 -16.86 1.34 10.52
N ARG A 51 -17.43 0.99 9.37
CA ARG A 51 -18.60 0.09 9.31
C ARG A 51 -18.28 -1.32 9.80
N LEU A 52 -17.07 -1.84 9.57
CA LEU A 52 -16.65 -3.13 10.10
C LEU A 52 -16.46 -3.07 11.61
N TYR A 53 -15.83 -2.01 12.11
CA TYR A 53 -15.64 -1.75 13.53
C TYR A 53 -16.95 -1.76 14.32
N TYR A 54 -18.00 -1.09 13.83
CA TYR A 54 -19.30 -1.08 14.52
C TYR A 54 -20.08 -2.41 14.46
N LYS A 55 -19.68 -3.36 13.60
CA LYS A 55 -20.41 -4.62 13.39
C LYS A 55 -19.81 -5.80 14.15
N LYS A 56 -18.54 -5.73 14.51
CA LYS A 56 -17.79 -6.85 15.06
C LYS A 56 -16.82 -6.36 16.12
N GLU A 57 -16.86 -7.01 17.26
CA GLU A 57 -15.82 -6.91 18.26
C GLU A 57 -14.60 -7.72 17.80
N ASN A 58 -13.40 -7.25 18.13
CA ASN A 58 -12.13 -7.98 17.95
C ASN A 58 -11.74 -8.22 16.49
N LEU A 59 -11.45 -7.12 15.79
CA LEU A 59 -10.82 -7.17 14.48
C LEU A 59 -9.35 -6.79 14.59
N ILE A 60 -8.48 -7.51 13.89
CA ILE A 60 -7.10 -7.07 13.63
C ILE A 60 -7.07 -6.37 12.31
N ILE A 61 -6.33 -5.27 12.23
CA ILE A 61 -5.94 -4.64 10.97
C ILE A 61 -4.44 -4.82 10.76
N GLU A 62 -4.07 -5.28 9.57
CA GLU A 62 -2.68 -5.34 9.14
C GLU A 62 -2.45 -4.33 8.01
N PRO A 63 -1.80 -3.20 8.33
CA PRO A 63 -1.43 -2.20 7.35
C PRO A 63 -0.06 -2.49 6.71
N ILE A 64 0.02 -2.44 5.38
CA ILE A 64 1.24 -2.72 4.61
C ILE A 64 1.35 -1.70 3.48
N ILE A 65 2.53 -1.10 3.27
CA ILE A 65 2.75 -0.30 2.06
C ILE A 65 3.11 -1.21 0.90
N LYS A 66 2.32 -1.15 -0.18
CA LYS A 66 2.53 -1.94 -1.39
C LYS A 66 2.71 -1.04 -2.61
N LEU A 67 3.39 -1.60 -3.63
CA LEU A 67 3.50 -0.97 -4.93
C LEU A 67 2.47 -1.52 -5.90
N TYR A 68 1.91 -0.60 -6.66
CA TYR A 68 0.84 -0.87 -7.60
C TYR A 68 1.15 -0.22 -8.93
N LYS A 69 0.81 -0.88 -10.03
CA LYS A 69 0.98 -0.37 -11.40
C LYS A 69 -0.35 -0.45 -12.15
N CYS A 70 -0.69 0.61 -12.87
CA CYS A 70 -1.79 0.57 -13.81
C CYS A 70 -1.34 -0.13 -15.09
N LYS A 71 -2.10 -1.12 -15.57
CA LYS A 71 -1.80 -1.88 -16.79
C LYS A 71 -1.83 -1.01 -18.06
N GLU A 72 -2.73 -0.03 -18.13
CA GLU A 72 -2.87 0.86 -19.29
C GLU A 72 -1.79 1.96 -19.32
N CYS A 73 -1.80 2.84 -18.31
CA CYS A 73 -0.94 4.01 -18.33
C CYS A 73 0.46 3.78 -17.74
N ASN A 74 0.75 2.57 -17.24
CA ASN A 74 2.05 2.19 -16.66
C ASN A 74 2.55 3.07 -15.50
N LYS A 75 1.68 3.90 -14.88
CA LYS A 75 2.00 4.69 -13.69
C LYS A 75 2.12 3.80 -12.45
N ILE A 76 3.11 4.12 -11.61
CA ILE A 76 3.34 3.47 -10.32
C ILE A 76 2.67 4.28 -9.20
N TYR A 77 2.06 3.56 -8.26
CA TYR A 77 1.45 4.08 -7.05
C TYR A 77 2.05 3.37 -5.85
N ASN A 78 2.32 4.16 -4.81
CA ASN A 78 2.64 3.65 -3.49
C ASN A 78 1.42 3.87 -2.60
N LYS A 79 0.87 2.80 -2.03
CA LYS A 79 -0.44 2.83 -1.36
C LYS A 79 -0.38 1.99 -0.08
N TYR A 80 -1.04 2.51 0.95
CA TYR A 80 -1.37 1.75 2.16
C TYR A 80 -2.45 0.73 1.83
N TYR A 81 -2.06 -0.54 1.82
CA TYR A 81 -2.94 -1.68 1.72
C TYR A 81 -3.30 -2.16 3.12
N PHE A 82 -4.57 -2.52 3.31
CA PHE A 82 -5.09 -3.00 4.58
C PHE A 82 -5.74 -4.35 4.36
N GLU A 83 -5.36 -5.30 5.20
CA GLU A 83 -6.10 -6.54 5.42
C GLU A 83 -6.72 -6.48 6.82
N ILE A 84 -7.95 -6.98 6.95
CA ILE A 84 -8.66 -7.04 8.23
C ILE A 84 -9.10 -8.47 8.45
N TYR A 85 -8.89 -8.96 9.67
CA TYR A 85 -9.16 -10.33 10.07
C TYR A 85 -10.11 -10.34 11.25
N ASN A 86 -10.93 -11.37 11.33
CA ASN A 86 -11.63 -11.70 12.57
C ASN A 86 -10.58 -12.23 13.56
N ASN A 87 -10.49 -11.66 14.75
CA ASN A 87 -9.60 -12.13 15.80
C ASN A 87 -10.41 -12.70 16.97
N PRO A 88 -10.85 -13.96 16.88
CA PRO A 88 -11.66 -14.57 17.94
C PRO A 88 -10.87 -14.78 19.24
N GLU A 89 -9.55 -14.88 19.18
CA GLU A 89 -8.68 -15.29 20.30
C GLU A 89 -7.91 -14.12 20.94
N TYR A 90 -8.14 -12.87 20.49
CA TYR A 90 -7.43 -11.67 20.95
C TYR A 90 -5.90 -11.71 20.77
N GLU A 91 -5.41 -12.54 19.85
CA GLU A 91 -3.98 -12.64 19.57
C GLU A 91 -3.54 -11.52 18.62
N TYR A 92 -2.29 -11.07 18.70
CA TYR A 92 -1.72 -10.13 17.73
C TYR A 92 -1.10 -10.87 16.53
N SER A 93 -1.72 -11.99 16.13
CA SER A 93 -1.33 -12.81 14.99
C SER A 93 -2.51 -12.99 14.04
N ASN A 94 -2.22 -12.98 12.75
CA ASN A 94 -3.16 -13.31 11.68
C ASN A 94 -2.77 -14.60 10.94
N GLU A 95 -1.85 -15.38 11.51
CA GLU A 95 -1.39 -16.62 10.91
C GLU A 95 -2.55 -17.62 10.80
N GLY A 96 -2.79 -18.12 9.59
CA GLY A 96 -3.92 -19.03 9.30
C GLY A 96 -5.30 -18.37 9.18
N LEU A 97 -5.40 -17.04 9.34
CA LEU A 97 -6.68 -16.33 9.22
C LEU A 97 -6.94 -15.84 7.79
N GLU A 98 -8.17 -16.02 7.33
CA GLU A 98 -8.62 -15.41 6.09
C GLU A 98 -9.10 -13.97 6.33
N PRO A 99 -8.61 -13.00 5.53
CA PRO A 99 -9.02 -11.61 5.67
C PRO A 99 -10.45 -11.41 5.18
N ILE A 100 -11.28 -10.82 6.05
CA ILE A 100 -12.67 -10.45 5.76
C ILE A 100 -12.77 -9.18 4.91
N PHE A 101 -11.67 -8.43 4.80
CA PHE A 101 -11.58 -7.23 3.98
C PHE A 101 -10.16 -7.04 3.47
N LYS A 102 -10.07 -6.60 2.20
CA LYS A 102 -8.84 -6.20 1.52
C LYS A 102 -9.07 -4.87 0.83
N THR A 103 -8.04 -4.02 0.82
CA THR A 103 -8.14 -2.74 0.12
C THR A 103 -7.88 -2.91 -1.37
N GLU A 104 -8.79 -2.38 -2.18
CA GLU A 104 -8.66 -2.36 -3.63
C GLU A 104 -8.40 -0.93 -4.13
N PHE A 105 -7.57 -0.80 -5.16
CA PHE A 105 -7.20 0.49 -5.72
C PHE A 105 -7.52 0.58 -7.20
N LYS A 106 -7.94 1.77 -7.63
CA LYS A 106 -8.11 2.11 -9.04
C LYS A 106 -7.15 3.23 -9.43
N CYS A 107 -6.69 3.18 -10.68
CA CYS A 107 -5.94 4.25 -11.30
C CYS A 107 -6.82 5.50 -11.42
N TRP A 108 -6.41 6.63 -10.87
CA TRP A 108 -7.19 7.87 -10.97
C TRP A 108 -7.38 8.36 -12.41
N ARG A 109 -6.45 8.00 -13.32
CA ARG A 109 -6.49 8.41 -14.73
C ARG A 109 -7.30 7.44 -15.60
N CYS A 110 -7.14 6.14 -15.38
CA CYS A 110 -7.75 5.11 -16.25
C CYS A 110 -9.02 4.50 -15.65
N ASN A 111 -9.30 4.75 -14.36
CA ASN A 111 -10.35 4.12 -13.58
C ASN A 111 -10.31 2.57 -13.54
N LEU A 112 -9.18 1.98 -13.92
CA LEU A 112 -8.94 0.54 -13.91
C LEU A 112 -8.26 0.11 -12.61
N GLU A 113 -8.51 -1.14 -12.23
CA GLU A 113 -7.85 -1.78 -11.09
C GLU A 113 -6.32 -1.70 -11.22
N LEU A 114 -5.66 -1.33 -10.13
CA LEU A 114 -4.22 -1.37 -10.08
C LEU A 114 -3.75 -2.78 -9.74
N LYS A 115 -2.67 -3.23 -10.38
CA LYS A 115 -2.07 -4.53 -10.07
C LYS A 115 -0.87 -4.35 -9.16
N GLU A 116 -0.82 -5.15 -8.10
CA GLU A 116 0.33 -5.23 -7.22
C GLU A 116 1.57 -5.63 -8.02
N ILE A 117 2.68 -4.94 -7.76
CA ILE A 117 3.96 -5.24 -8.38
C ILE A 117 5.06 -5.24 -7.32
N ASN A 118 6.06 -6.07 -7.55
CA ASN A 118 7.24 -6.15 -6.69
C ASN A 118 8.29 -5.16 -7.21
N LEU A 119 9.31 -4.88 -6.39
CA LEU A 119 10.45 -4.04 -6.76
C LEU A 119 11.07 -4.46 -8.09
N GLU A 120 11.20 -5.76 -8.35
CA GLU A 120 11.73 -6.33 -9.60
C GLU A 120 11.00 -5.87 -10.86
N LYS A 121 9.68 -5.64 -10.77
CA LYS A 121 8.81 -5.30 -11.90
C LYS A 121 8.70 -3.78 -12.16
N LEU A 122 9.58 -2.97 -11.57
CA LEU A 122 9.60 -1.52 -11.76
C LEU A 122 10.21 -1.06 -13.08
N ASN A 123 10.89 -1.96 -13.80
CA ASN A 123 11.43 -1.68 -15.12
C ASN A 123 10.26 -1.30 -16.06
N LYS A 124 10.43 -0.24 -16.86
CA LYS A 124 9.43 0.29 -17.82
C LYS A 124 8.23 1.02 -17.19
N ALA A 125 8.47 1.81 -16.14
CA ALA A 125 7.47 2.75 -15.65
C ALA A 125 7.49 4.08 -16.41
N VAL A 126 6.32 4.70 -16.49
CA VAL A 126 6.18 6.04 -17.09
C VAL A 126 6.60 7.09 -16.08
N CYS A 127 7.57 7.93 -16.45
CA CYS A 127 7.94 9.08 -15.64
C CYS A 127 6.74 10.04 -15.52
N PRO A 128 6.28 10.40 -14.31
CA PRO A 128 5.13 11.29 -14.17
C PRO A 128 5.42 12.73 -14.61
N LYS A 129 6.69 13.13 -14.67
CA LYS A 129 7.11 14.49 -15.07
C LYS A 129 7.19 14.67 -16.59
N CYS A 130 7.85 13.75 -17.30
CA CYS A 130 8.05 13.87 -18.75
C CYS A 130 7.25 12.87 -19.60
N GLY A 131 6.46 11.97 -18.98
CA GLY A 131 5.64 10.99 -19.70
C GLY A 131 6.39 9.86 -20.41
N ASN A 132 7.72 9.82 -20.33
CA ASN A 132 8.53 8.82 -21.05
C ASN A 132 8.79 7.56 -20.21
N TYR A 133 8.96 6.41 -20.88
CA TYR A 133 9.38 5.12 -20.31
C TYR A 133 10.88 5.12 -19.98
N SER A 134 11.26 5.91 -18.98
CA SER A 134 12.67 6.19 -18.65
C SER A 134 12.95 6.11 -17.16
N PHE A 135 12.02 5.55 -16.38
CA PHE A 135 12.17 5.36 -14.95
C PHE A 135 12.96 4.08 -14.66
N ASN A 136 14.16 4.27 -14.11
CA ASN A 136 15.06 3.19 -13.71
C ASN A 136 15.26 3.20 -12.18
N LYS A 137 15.66 2.05 -11.64
CA LYS A 137 16.06 1.96 -10.23
C LYS A 137 17.39 2.69 -10.03
N ASP A 138 17.41 3.56 -9.04
CA ASP A 138 18.60 4.32 -8.63
C ASP A 138 19.25 3.65 -7.41
N ALA A 139 18.46 3.40 -6.36
CA ALA A 139 18.96 2.80 -5.12
C ALA A 139 17.88 1.95 -4.43
N LEU A 140 18.33 0.96 -3.65
CA LEU A 140 17.53 0.24 -2.67
C LEU A 140 17.97 0.67 -1.28
N PHE A 141 17.02 0.83 -0.37
CA PHE A 141 17.29 1.23 1.01
C PHE A 141 16.36 0.51 1.97
N LEU A 142 16.68 0.52 3.26
CA LEU A 142 15.73 0.17 4.31
C LEU A 142 15.05 1.45 4.78
N TRP A 143 13.75 1.40 4.99
CA TRP A 143 13.00 2.50 5.58
C TRP A 143 12.26 1.94 6.79
N ASP A 144 12.73 2.32 7.95
CA ASP A 144 12.07 2.14 9.22
C ASP A 144 12.38 3.38 10.05
#